data_AF-F6I5D8-F1
#
_entry.id   AF-F6I5D8-F1
#
_cell.length_a   1.000
_cell.length_b   1.000
_cell.length_c   1.000
_cell.angle_alpha   90.00
_cell.angle_beta   90.00
_cell.angle_gamma   90.00
#
_symmetry.space_group_name_H-M   'P 1'
#
loop_
_entity.id
_entity.type
_entity.pdbx_description
1 polymer ?
#
loop_
_entity_poly.entity_id
_entity_poly.type
_entity_poly.pdbx_seq_one_letter_code
_entity_poly.pdbx_strand_id
1 'polypeptide(L)'
;MLPTGVKETQLRESNSQKVHPQPMEEATNQAPEALEALVSKIFMNISSLKSAYIQLQVAHAPYEPDKIQAADKLVISNLKNLSELEHFY
;
A
#
# COMPACT_ATOMS: atom_id res chain seq x y z
N MET A 1 57.12 -6.86 43.68
CA MET A 1 58.19 -6.27 42.86
C MET A 1 58.26 -7.04 41.55
N LEU A 2 57.87 -6.41 40.44
CA LEU A 2 58.25 -6.85 39.08
C LEU A 2 59.75 -6.52 38.87
N PRO A 3 60.49 -7.12 37.91
CA PRO A 3 60.44 -6.57 36.54
C PRO A 3 60.82 -7.53 35.36
N THR A 4 60.38 -7.13 34.14
CA THR A 4 61.00 -7.26 32.79
C THR A 4 61.52 -8.62 32.28
N GLY A 5 61.22 -9.13 31.07
CA GLY A 5 60.69 -8.57 29.82
C GLY A 5 61.64 -8.92 28.66
N VAL A 6 61.23 -9.79 27.72
CA VAL A 6 61.85 -9.96 26.37
C VAL A 6 60.75 -10.37 25.38
N LYS A 7 60.74 -9.71 24.21
CA LYS A 7 59.79 -9.81 23.09
C LYS A 7 60.24 -10.87 22.06
N GLU A 8 59.36 -11.10 21.08
CA GLU A 8 59.52 -11.81 19.79
C GLU A 8 59.15 -13.32 19.85
N THR A 9 58.35 -13.92 18.97
CA THR A 9 58.08 -13.63 17.54
C THR A 9 56.81 -14.38 17.09
N GLN A 10 55.98 -13.73 16.26
CA GLN A 10 55.17 -14.30 15.17
C GLN A 10 54.48 -15.67 15.31
N LEU A 11 53.14 -15.65 15.41
CA LEU A 11 52.29 -16.40 14.45
C LEU A 11 50.92 -15.71 14.33
N ARG A 12 50.71 -15.05 13.18
CA ARG A 12 49.53 -15.16 12.30
C ARG A 12 48.38 -15.94 12.96
N GLU A 13 47.21 -15.37 13.22
CA GLU A 13 46.20 -15.10 12.20
C GLU A 13 45.24 -14.02 12.71
N SER A 14 45.34 -12.82 12.13
CA SER A 14 44.25 -11.84 12.19
C SER A 14 43.04 -12.50 11.53
N ASN A 15 42.09 -12.94 12.34
CA ASN A 15 40.84 -13.52 11.90
C ASN A 15 40.00 -12.38 11.30
N SER A 16 40.36 -11.98 10.09
CA SER A 16 39.55 -11.14 9.22
C SER A 16 38.37 -11.99 8.75
N GLN A 17 37.46 -12.27 9.68
CA GLN A 17 36.10 -12.65 9.33
C GLN A 17 35.54 -11.49 8.51
N LYS A 18 35.63 -11.63 7.19
CA LYS A 18 34.86 -10.84 6.25
C LYS A 18 33.43 -10.90 6.76
N VAL A 19 32.95 -9.79 7.30
CA VAL A 19 31.55 -9.59 7.60
C VAL A 19 30.88 -9.64 6.24
N HIS A 20 30.44 -10.83 5.84
CA HIS A 20 29.61 -11.00 4.68
C HIS A 20 28.41 -10.09 4.91
N PRO A 21 28.09 -9.17 3.99
CA PRO A 21 26.79 -8.51 4.05
C PRO A 21 25.78 -9.65 3.99
N GLN A 22 25.07 -9.91 5.10
CA GLN A 22 23.89 -10.75 5.02
C GLN A 22 22.98 -10.04 4.00
N PRO A 23 22.41 -10.77 3.03
CA PRO A 23 21.35 -10.21 2.22
C PRO A 23 20.31 -9.72 3.22
N MET A 24 19.96 -8.44 3.15
CA MET A 24 18.77 -7.94 3.79
C MET A 24 17.64 -8.73 3.15
N GLU A 25 17.17 -9.77 3.83
CA GLU A 25 15.88 -10.35 3.51
C GLU A 25 14.89 -9.21 3.76
N GLU A 26 14.53 -8.52 2.68
CA GLU A 26 13.35 -7.68 2.60
C GLU A 26 12.17 -8.62 2.88
N ALA A 27 11.90 -8.82 4.17
CA ALA A 27 10.79 -9.60 4.65
C ALA A 27 9.50 -8.87 4.21
N THR A 28 9.03 -9.21 3.01
CA THR A 28 7.62 -9.33 2.61
C THR A 28 6.66 -8.43 3.40
N ASN A 29 6.76 -7.11 3.23
CA ASN A 29 5.77 -6.14 3.74
C ASN A 29 4.56 -5.97 2.78
N GLN A 30 4.34 -6.91 1.85
CA GLN A 30 3.29 -6.79 0.83
C GLN A 30 1.87 -7.01 1.36
N ALA A 31 1.70 -7.79 2.43
CA ALA A 31 0.39 -8.09 3.01
C ALA A 31 -0.32 -6.85 3.61
N PRO A 32 0.33 -6.00 4.43
CA PRO A 32 -0.29 -4.77 4.91
C PRO A 32 -0.56 -3.75 3.79
N GLU A 33 0.34 -3.62 2.81
CA GLU A 33 0.17 -2.71 1.67
C GLU A 33 -1.04 -3.09 0.80
N ALA A 34 -1.26 -4.38 0.54
CA ALA A 34 -2.41 -4.86 -0.23
C ALA A 34 -3.74 -4.57 0.49
N LEU A 35 -3.77 -4.72 1.82
CA LEU A 35 -4.95 -4.40 2.64
C LEU A 35 -5.23 -2.89 2.65
N GLU A 36 -4.21 -2.06 2.81
CA GLU A 36 -4.34 -0.60 2.75
C GLU A 36 -4.82 -0.11 1.38
N ALA A 37 -4.32 -0.72 0.31
CA ALA A 37 -4.80 -0.46 -1.05
C ALA A 37 -6.26 -0.85 -1.24
N LEU A 38 -6.69 -2.00 -0.68
CA LEU A 38 -8.09 -2.44 -0.71
C LEU A 38 -8.99 -1.45 0.05
N VAL A 39 -8.63 -1.09 1.27
CA VAL A 39 -9.37 -0.11 2.08
C VAL A 39 -9.47 1.21 1.34
N SER A 40 -8.35 1.71 0.79
CA SER A 40 -8.33 2.94 -0.01
C SER A 40 -9.27 2.85 -1.22
N LYS A 41 -9.27 1.72 -1.93
CA LYS A 41 -10.14 1.50 -3.09
C LYS A 41 -11.63 1.50 -2.70
N ILE A 42 -11.98 0.90 -1.57
CA ILE A 42 -13.36 0.92 -1.03
C ILE A 42 -13.78 2.36 -0.70
N PHE A 43 -12.95 3.11 0.03
CA PHE A 43 -13.24 4.51 0.37
C PHE A 43 -13.39 5.40 -0.86
N MET A 44 -12.54 5.23 -1.86
CA MET A 44 -12.64 5.93 -3.13
C MET A 44 -13.95 5.62 -3.86
N ASN A 45 -14.35 4.35 -3.92
CA ASN A 45 -15.61 3.96 -4.57
C ASN A 45 -16.83 4.52 -3.85
N ILE A 46 -16.88 4.40 -2.51
CA ILE A 46 -17.99 4.95 -1.70
C ILE A 46 -18.07 6.48 -1.85
N SER A 47 -16.93 7.16 -1.86
CA SER A 47 -16.89 8.61 -2.04
C SER A 47 -17.35 9.02 -3.44
N SER A 48 -16.95 8.27 -4.47
CA SER A 48 -17.39 8.48 -5.85
C SER A 48 -18.89 8.22 -6.02
N LEU A 49 -19.43 7.17 -5.38
CA LEU A 49 -20.85 6.87 -5.36
C LEU A 49 -21.66 8.01 -4.70
N LYS A 50 -21.21 8.51 -3.54
CA LYS A 50 -21.84 9.66 -2.87
C LYS A 50 -21.85 10.90 -3.76
N SER A 51 -20.73 11.19 -4.43
CA SER A 51 -20.64 12.31 -5.37
C SER A 51 -21.61 12.14 -6.55
N ALA A 52 -21.67 10.94 -7.15
CA ALA A 52 -22.59 10.65 -8.25
C ALA A 52 -24.06 10.81 -7.82
N TYR A 53 -24.41 10.38 -6.60
CA TYR A 53 -25.75 10.59 -6.06
C TYR A 53 -26.10 12.07 -5.88
N ILE A 54 -25.18 12.88 -5.35
CA ILE A 54 -25.38 14.33 -5.25
C ILE A 54 -25.56 14.95 -6.64
N GLN A 55 -24.75 14.55 -7.62
CA GLN A 55 -24.88 15.01 -9.01
C GLN A 55 -26.25 14.67 -9.59
N LEU A 56 -26.77 13.47 -9.31
CA LEU A 56 -28.11 13.06 -9.71
C LEU A 56 -29.16 13.99 -9.09
N GLN A 57 -29.10 14.22 -7.77
CA GLN A 57 -30.03 15.10 -7.05
C GLN A 57 -30.02 16.54 -7.60
N VAL A 58 -28.83 17.09 -7.86
CA VAL A 58 -28.67 18.46 -8.39
C VAL A 58 -29.17 18.56 -9.82
N ALA A 59 -29.01 17.54 -10.65
CA ALA A 59 -29.47 17.52 -12.03
C ALA A 59 -31.00 17.46 -12.19
N HIS A 60 -31.74 17.19 -11.09
CA HIS A 60 -33.19 17.24 -11.10
C HIS A 60 -33.77 18.67 -10.95
N ALA A 61 -32.97 19.66 -10.53
CA ALA A 61 -33.45 21.02 -10.32
C ALA A 61 -32.36 22.09 -10.60
N PRO A 62 -32.40 22.79 -11.76
CA PRO A 62 -33.35 22.61 -12.88
C PRO A 62 -33.16 21.25 -13.58
N TYR A 63 -34.19 20.78 -14.29
CA TYR A 63 -34.17 19.46 -14.94
C TYR A 63 -33.16 19.41 -16.09
N GLU A 64 -32.13 18.60 -15.94
CA GLU A 64 -31.01 18.46 -16.88
C GLU A 64 -30.84 16.98 -17.27
N PRO A 65 -31.55 16.48 -18.30
CA PRO A 65 -31.65 15.05 -18.60
C PRO A 65 -30.31 14.39 -18.92
N ASP A 66 -29.41 15.10 -19.60
CA ASP A 66 -28.07 14.59 -19.93
C ASP A 66 -27.22 14.40 -18.67
N LYS A 67 -27.35 15.32 -17.70
CA LYS A 67 -26.65 15.23 -16.41
C LYS A 67 -27.23 14.12 -15.53
N ILE A 68 -28.56 13.93 -15.56
CA ILE A 68 -29.24 12.81 -14.90
C ILE A 68 -28.70 11.49 -15.47
N GLN A 69 -28.68 11.32 -16.80
CA GLN A 69 -28.18 10.10 -17.42
C GLN A 69 -26.70 9.83 -17.12
N ALA A 70 -25.88 10.88 -17.11
CA ALA A 70 -24.45 10.77 -16.76
C ALA A 70 -24.28 10.33 -15.30
N ALA A 71 -25.01 10.95 -14.36
CA ALA A 71 -24.95 10.60 -12.95
C ALA A 71 -25.45 9.18 -12.69
N ASP A 72 -26.53 8.74 -13.34
CA ASP A 72 -27.04 7.37 -13.25
C ASP A 72 -26.00 6.32 -13.69
N LYS A 73 -25.34 6.57 -14.83
CA LYS A 73 -24.26 5.70 -15.31
C LYS A 73 -23.12 5.61 -14.28
N LEU A 74 -22.76 6.72 -13.65
CA LEU A 74 -21.75 6.74 -12.60
C LEU A 74 -22.19 5.95 -11.37
N VAL A 75 -23.43 6.10 -10.91
CA VAL A 75 -23.98 5.33 -9.78
C VAL A 75 -23.89 3.83 -10.07
N ILE A 76 -24.39 3.38 -11.22
CA ILE A 76 -24.37 1.97 -11.62
C ILE A 76 -22.93 1.44 -11.69
N SER A 77 -22.01 2.22 -12.26
CA SER A 77 -20.59 1.83 -12.37
C SER A 77 -19.93 1.64 -11.01
N ASN A 78 -20.14 2.57 -10.06
CA ASN A 78 -19.58 2.44 -8.72
C ASN A 78 -20.19 1.25 -7.95
N LEU A 79 -21.50 0.99 -8.09
CA LEU A 79 -22.14 -0.17 -7.48
C LEU A 79 -21.57 -1.49 -8.03
N LYS A 80 -21.33 -1.57 -9.34
CA LYS A 80 -20.67 -2.73 -9.96
C LYS A 80 -19.25 -2.92 -9.42
N ASN A 81 -18.46 -1.86 -9.36
CA ASN A 81 -17.10 -1.92 -8.81
C ASN A 81 -17.08 -2.39 -7.34
N LEU A 82 -18.04 -1.95 -6.53
CA LEU A 82 -18.18 -2.41 -5.13
C LEU A 82 -18.57 -3.90 -5.07
N SER A 83 -19.51 -4.33 -5.90
CA SER A 83 -19.91 -5.75 -5.98
C SER A 83 -18.75 -6.64 -6.46
N GLU A 84 -17.95 -6.18 -7.41
CA GLU A 84 -16.74 -6.90 -7.84
C GLU A 84 -15.73 -7.01 -6.69
N LEU A 85 -15.51 -5.92 -5.93
CA LEU A 85 -14.63 -5.95 -4.76
C LEU A 85 -15.09 -6.95 -3.70
N GLU A 86 -16.40 -7.05 -3.48
CA GLU A 86 -17.00 -8.06 -2.59
C GLU A 86 -16.78 -9.49 -3.10
N HIS A 87 -16.83 -9.73 -4.41
CA HIS A 87 -16.63 -11.07 -4.97
C HIS A 87 -15.16 -11.52 -5.02
N PHE A 88 -14.22 -10.57 -5.09
CA PHE A 88 -12.79 -10.88 -5.20
C PHE A 88 -12.09 -11.17 -3.87
N TYR A 89 -12.67 -10.76 -2.73
CA TYR A 89 -12.04 -10.82 -1.40
C TYR A 89 -12.94 -11.48 -0.37
#